data_AF-A0A3C1PIR9-F1
#
_entry.id   AF-A0A3C1PIR9-F1
#
_cell.length_a   1.000
_cell.length_b   1.000
_cell.length_c   1.000
_cell.angle_alpha   90.00
_cell.angle_beta   90.00
_cell.angle_gamma   90.00
#
_symmetry.space_group_name_H-M   'P 1'
#
loop_
_entity.id
_entity.type
_entity.pdbx_description
1 polymer ?
#
loop_
_entity_poly.entity_id
_entity_poly.type
_entity_poly.pdbx_seq_one_letter_code
_entity_poly.pdbx_strand_id
1 'polypeptide(L)'
;PKPVLFYHQKSDEEGITFATQAKYKLNAKNLIHAGFSLQLLNYEFIDSLRFLQSYRININRKGNYEIAKSFVQFQHKITDNTQFYTGVSTMYFAFNQSYS
;
A
#
# COMPACT_ATOMS: atom_id res chain seq x y z
N PRO A 1 -0.64 -26.37 31.98
CA PRO A 1 0.01 -25.74 30.80
C PRO A 1 -0.97 -24.80 30.08
N LYS A 2 -0.68 -23.49 30.06
CA LYS A 2 -1.51 -22.52 29.34
C LYS A 2 -1.40 -22.80 27.83
N PRO A 3 -2.50 -22.84 27.07
CA PRO A 3 -2.44 -23.11 25.64
C PRO A 3 -1.75 -21.93 24.94
N VAL A 4 -0.68 -22.24 24.21
CA VAL A 4 -0.02 -21.29 23.32
C VAL A 4 -0.88 -21.19 22.06
N LEU A 5 -1.56 -20.06 21.89
CA LEU A 5 -2.35 -19.76 20.70
C LEU A 5 -1.39 -19.43 19.55
N PHE A 6 -1.16 -20.40 18.66
CA PHE A 6 -0.48 -20.19 17.39
C PHE A 6 -1.53 -19.86 16.32
N TYR A 7 -1.71 -18.59 16.00
CA TYR A 7 -2.51 -18.12 14.88
C TYR A 7 -1.66 -18.19 13.60
N HIS A 8 -1.91 -19.16 12.72
CA HIS A 8 -1.10 -19.37 11.50
C HIS A 8 -1.76 -18.69 10.29
N GLN A 9 -1.83 -17.36 10.35
CA GLN A 9 -2.15 -16.53 9.21
C GLN A 9 -0.98 -16.50 8.24
N LYS A 10 -1.23 -16.82 6.96
CA LYS A 10 -0.28 -16.64 5.85
C LYS A 10 -0.90 -15.71 4.81
N SER A 11 -0.15 -14.70 4.39
CA SER A 11 -0.53 -13.79 3.32
C SER A 11 0.63 -13.70 2.36
N ASP A 12 0.43 -14.17 1.13
CA ASP A 12 1.37 -14.01 0.03
C ASP A 12 0.77 -12.98 -0.95
N GLU A 13 1.59 -12.05 -1.43
CA GLU A 13 1.16 -11.02 -2.38
C GLU A 13 2.15 -10.95 -3.55
N GLU A 14 1.62 -10.99 -4.77
CA GLU A 14 2.39 -10.84 -5.99
C GLU A 14 1.70 -9.79 -6.88
N GLY A 15 2.47 -8.88 -7.47
CA GLY A 15 1.87 -7.84 -8.26
C GLY A 15 2.85 -6.99 -9.05
N ILE A 16 2.27 -6.08 -9.82
CA ILE A 16 3.01 -5.14 -10.66
C ILE A 16 2.71 -3.74 -10.16
N THR A 17 3.76 -2.93 -10.04
CA THR A 17 3.63 -1.50 -9.70
C THR A 17 4.03 -0.66 -10.90
N PHE A 18 3.11 0.18 -11.35
CA PHE A 18 3.39 1.26 -12.30
C PHE A 18 3.49 2.55 -11.50
N ALA A 19 4.55 3.32 -11.71
CA ALA A 19 4.74 4.60 -11.06
C ALA A 19 5.29 5.63 -12.04
N THR A 20 4.76 6.83 -11.98
CA THR A 20 5.26 8.00 -12.71
C THR A 20 5.37 9.17 -11.76
N GLN A 21 6.39 9.97 -11.95
CA GLN A 21 6.58 11.18 -11.18
C GLN A 21 7.21 12.27 -12.05
N ALA A 22 6.80 13.50 -11.80
CA ALA A 22 7.30 14.68 -12.47
C ALA A 22 7.75 15.70 -11.43
N LYS A 23 8.94 16.26 -11.64
CA LYS A 23 9.52 17.29 -10.80
C LYS A 23 9.73 18.53 -11.65
N TYR A 24 9.09 19.62 -11.29
CA TYR A 24 9.14 20.88 -12.01
C TYR A 24 9.70 21.99 -11.12
N LYS A 25 10.77 22.63 -11.59
CA LYS A 25 11.38 23.77 -10.92
C LYS A 25 10.73 25.04 -11.45
N LEU A 26 9.82 25.62 -10.67
CA LEU A 26 9.16 26.89 -11.01
C LEU A 26 10.17 28.04 -11.07
N ASN A 27 11.11 28.08 -10.12
CA ASN A 27 12.22 29.04 -10.09
C ASN A 27 13.35 28.54 -9.17
N ALA A 28 14.36 29.38 -8.92
CA ALA A 28 15.51 29.02 -8.07
C ALA A 28 15.13 28.59 -6.65
N LYS A 29 13.99 29.05 -6.12
CA LYS A 29 13.54 28.79 -4.75
C LYS A 29 12.33 27.86 -4.65
N ASN A 30 11.57 27.66 -5.73
CA ASN A 30 10.29 26.96 -5.69
C ASN A 30 10.31 25.74 -6.61
N LEU A 31 9.84 24.62 -6.08
CA LEU A 31 9.79 23.36 -6.78
C LEU A 31 8.47 22.64 -6.48
N ILE A 32 7.87 22.07 -7.52
CA ILE A 32 6.72 21.18 -7.40
C ILE A 32 7.17 19.77 -7.78
N HIS A 33 6.74 18.79 -7.01
CA HIS A 33 6.92 17.37 -7.27
C HIS A 33 5.56 16.70 -7.17
N ALA A 34 5.12 16.08 -8.24
CA ALA A 34 3.88 15.31 -8.27
C ALA A 34 4.15 13.90 -8.77
N GLY A 35 3.30 12.97 -8.39
CA GLY A 35 3.40 11.61 -8.88
C GLY A 35 2.12 10.83 -8.73
N PHE A 36 2.07 9.73 -9.46
CA PHE A 36 0.98 8.78 -9.48
C PHE A 36 1.57 7.38 -9.50
N SER A 37 0.98 6.46 -8.75
CA SER A 37 1.28 5.04 -8.84
C SER A 37 0.02 4.20 -8.83
N LEU A 38 0.06 3.10 -9.56
CA LEU A 38 -0.97 2.07 -9.60
C LEU A 38 -0.30 0.73 -9.28
N GLN A 39 -0.80 0.06 -8.26
CA GLN A 39 -0.37 -1.27 -7.86
C GLN A 39 -1.50 -2.23 -8.17
N LEU A 40 -1.22 -3.26 -8.97
CA LEU A 40 -2.14 -4.35 -9.25
C LEU A 40 -1.60 -5.59 -8.54
N LEU A 41 -2.29 -6.04 -7.51
CA LEU A 41 -1.81 -7.07 -6.58
C LEU A 41 -2.78 -8.24 -6.57
N ASN A 42 -2.24 -9.45 -6.69
CA ASN A 42 -2.92 -10.68 -6.36
C ASN A 42 -2.50 -11.09 -4.96
N TYR A 43 -3.46 -11.46 -4.13
CA TYR A 43 -3.22 -11.95 -2.78
C TYR A 43 -3.70 -13.39 -2.64
N GLU A 44 -2.97 -14.16 -1.85
CA GLU A 44 -3.40 -15.43 -1.29
C GLU A 44 -3.35 -15.33 0.23
N PHE A 45 -4.52 -15.39 0.84
CA PHE A 45 -4.71 -15.29 2.27
C PHE A 45 -5.26 -16.60 2.82
N ILE A 46 -4.49 -17.23 3.70
CA ILE A 46 -4.88 -18.45 4.40
C ILE A 46 -4.83 -18.17 5.90
N ASP A 47 -5.97 -18.31 6.55
CA ASP A 47 -6.10 -18.36 8.00
C ASP A 47 -6.52 -19.76 8.44
N SER A 48 -5.80 -20.29 9.42
CA SER A 48 -6.01 -21.63 9.94
C SER A 48 -6.00 -21.64 11.45
N LEU A 49 -6.90 -22.43 12.01
CA LEU A 49 -7.06 -22.65 13.44
C LEU A 49 -6.81 -24.12 13.72
N ARG A 50 -5.95 -24.41 14.70
CA ARG A 50 -5.72 -25.76 15.20
C ARG A 50 -6.37 -25.91 16.57
N PHE A 51 -7.36 -26.80 16.68
CA PHE A 51 -8.05 -27.12 17.92
C PHE A 51 -7.67 -28.53 18.38
N LEU A 52 -6.95 -28.63 19.50
CA LEU A 52 -6.55 -29.90 20.13
C LEU A 52 -5.81 -30.84 19.15
N GLN A 53 -6.53 -31.69 18.41
CA GLN A 53 -6.02 -32.64 17.41
C GLN A 53 -6.52 -32.37 15.98
N SER A 54 -7.43 -31.40 15.76
CA SER A 54 -7.97 -31.08 14.44
C SER A 54 -7.38 -29.78 13.88
N TYR A 55 -7.09 -29.80 12.58
CA TYR A 55 -6.67 -28.64 11.81
C TYR A 55 -7.85 -28.19 10.95
N ARG A 56 -8.24 -26.91 11.07
CA ARG A 56 -9.30 -26.32 10.26
C ARG A 56 -8.80 -25.05 9.59
N ILE A 57 -8.93 -25.00 8.26
CA ILE A 57 -8.78 -23.77 7.51
C ILE A 57 -10.06 -22.95 7.70
N ASN A 58 -9.93 -21.76 8.26
CA ASN A 58 -11.05 -20.87 8.53
C ASN A 58 -11.33 -19.97 7.31
N ILE A 59 -10.26 -19.43 6.74
CA ILE A 59 -10.31 -18.57 5.55
C ILE A 59 -9.22 -19.06 4.61
N ASN A 60 -9.59 -19.34 3.36
CA ASN A 60 -8.64 -19.55 2.28
C ASN A 60 -9.19 -18.79 1.08
N ARG A 61 -8.59 -17.64 0.81
CA ARG A 61 -9.07 -16.69 -0.18
C ARG A 61 -7.92 -16.28 -1.06
N LYS A 62 -8.18 -16.28 -2.36
CA LYS A 62 -7.32 -15.68 -3.35
C LYS A 62 -8.13 -14.62 -4.07
N GLY A 63 -7.49 -13.51 -4.38
CA GLY A 63 -8.13 -12.46 -5.13
C GLY A 63 -7.14 -11.41 -5.56
N ASN A 64 -7.68 -10.32 -6.07
CA ASN A 64 -6.89 -9.19 -6.51
C ASN A 64 -7.46 -7.90 -5.93
N TYR A 65 -6.56 -6.96 -5.69
CA TYR A 65 -6.91 -5.60 -5.35
C TYR A 65 -5.98 -4.65 -6.08
N GLU A 66 -6.46 -3.43 -6.24
CA GLU A 66 -5.71 -2.35 -6.84
C GLU A 66 -5.54 -1.21 -5.84
N ILE A 67 -4.35 -0.60 -5.87
CA ILE A 67 -4.06 0.59 -5.09
C ILE A 67 -3.57 1.68 -6.03
N ALA A 68 -4.37 2.74 -6.18
CA ALA A 68 -3.97 3.94 -6.88
C ALA A 68 -3.55 5.00 -5.84
N LYS A 69 -2.33 5.52 -5.94
CA LYS A 69 -1.82 6.60 -5.08
C LYS A 69 -1.48 7.80 -5.95
N SER A 70 -1.83 8.97 -5.48
CA SER A 70 -1.37 10.22 -6.11
C SER A 70 -0.85 11.16 -5.05
N PHE A 71 0.11 12.00 -5.42
CA PHE A 71 0.60 13.03 -4.52
C PHE A 71 1.02 14.27 -5.29
N VAL A 72 0.94 15.40 -4.59
CA VAL A 72 1.52 16.68 -5.02
C VAL A 72 2.20 17.29 -3.82
N GLN A 73 3.47 17.66 -4.01
CA GLN A 73 4.31 18.26 -3.00
C GLN A 73 4.91 19.55 -3.55
N PHE A 74 4.91 20.58 -2.71
CA PHE A 74 5.54 21.86 -2.95
C PHE A 74 6.71 22.03 -1.98
N GLN A 75 7.85 22.43 -2.54
CA GLN A 75 9.07 22.73 -1.81
C GLN A 75 9.45 24.19 -2.05
N HIS A 76 9.67 24.93 -0.97
CA HIS A 76 10.12 26.31 -0.99
C HIS A 76 11.43 26.47 -0.21
N LYS A 77 12.44 27.03 -0.85
CA LYS A 77 13.73 27.37 -0.24
C LYS A 77 13.65 28.75 0.39
N ILE A 78 13.58 28.80 1.72
CA ILE A 78 13.51 30.04 2.51
C ILE A 78 14.90 30.73 2.52
N THR A 79 15.94 29.97 2.84
CA THR A 79 17.35 30.40 2.85
C THR A 79 18.23 29.35 2.17
N ASP A 80 19.53 29.58 2.07
CA ASP A 80 20.45 28.57 1.53
C ASP A 80 20.45 27.24 2.30
N ASN A 81 20.13 27.29 3.59
CA ASN A 81 20.15 26.14 4.49
C ASN A 81 18.76 25.76 5.04
N THR A 82 17.69 26.43 4.62
CA THR A 82 16.35 26.20 5.15
C THR A 82 15.35 26.01 4.02
N GLN A 83 14.67 24.86 4.06
CA GLN A 83 13.68 24.48 3.07
C GLN A 83 12.39 24.08 3.77
N PHE A 84 11.28 24.53 3.22
CA PHE A 84 9.94 24.20 3.64
C PHE A 84 9.31 23.27 2.63
N TYR A 85 8.59 22.26 3.11
CA TYR A 85 7.87 21.29 2.30
C TYR A 85 6.43 21.20 2.77
N THR A 86 5.50 21.19 1.83
CA THR A 86 4.08 20.92 2.08
C THR A 86 3.54 20.06 0.95
N GLY A 87 2.49 19.30 1.19
CA GLY A 87 1.91 18.46 0.16
C GLY A 87 0.68 17.72 0.61
N VAL A 88 0.02 17.11 -0.36
CA VAL A 88 -1.15 16.26 -0.16
C VAL A 88 -0.92 14.96 -0.91
N SER A 89 -1.39 13.86 -0.32
CA SER A 89 -1.44 12.57 -0.98
C SER A 89 -2.84 11.99 -0.84
N THR A 90 -3.23 11.21 -1.84
CA THR A 90 -4.48 10.45 -1.86
C THR A 90 -4.17 9.00 -2.19
N MET A 91 -4.97 8.10 -1.62
CA MET A 91 -4.90 6.67 -1.89
C MET A 91 -6.32 6.15 -2.10
N TYR A 92 -6.52 5.49 -3.23
CA TYR A 92 -7.71 4.74 -3.56
C TYR A 92 -7.38 3.25 -3.54
N PHE A 93 -8.22 2.48 -2.88
CA PHE A 93 -8.06 1.04 -2.70
C PHE A 93 -9.36 0.35 -3.12
N ALA A 94 -9.28 -0.63 -4.02
CA ALA A 94 -10.44 -1.40 -4.47
C ALA A 94 -10.13 -2.89 -4.58
N PHE A 95 -11.06 -3.72 -4.10
CA PHE A 95 -11.05 -5.16 -4.34
C PHE A 95 -11.77 -5.47 -5.65
N ASN A 96 -11.14 -6.25 -6.53
CA ASN A 96 -11.68 -6.60 -7.84
C ASN A 96 -12.56 -7.88 -7.82
N GLN A 97 -12.93 -8.38 -6.63
CA GLN A 97 -13.91 -9.46 -6.49
C GLN A 97 -15.26 -8.91 -6.01
N SER A 98 -16.28 -9.06 -6.86
CA SER A 98 -17.69 -8.96 -6.47
C SER A 98 -18.06 -10.21 -5.67
N TYR A 99 -18.54 -10.01 -4.45
CA TYR A 99 -19.14 -11.08 -3.66
C TYR A 99 -20.38 -11.64 -4.38
N SER A 100 -20.46 -12.97 -4.49
CA SER A 100 -21.70 -13.72 -4.68
C SER A 100 -21.85 -14.70 -3.53
#